data_AF-A0A2M9HJV6-F1
#
_entry.id   AF-A0A2M9HJV6-F1
#
_cell.length_a   1.000
_cell.length_b   1.000
_cell.length_c   1.000
_cell.angle_alpha   90.00
_cell.angle_beta   90.00
_cell.angle_gamma   90.00
#
_symmetry.space_group_name_H-M   'P 1'
#
loop_
_entity.id
_entity.type
_entity.pdbx_description
1 polymer ?
#
loop_
_entity_poly.entity_id
_entity_poly.type
_entity_poly.pdbx_seq_one_letter_code
_entity_poly.pdbx_strand_id
1 'polypeptide(L)'
;MTNNNFAPQQPVQPTSQQPIQPPAQHSKNKKSLWKRWWFWLIIILVVFAIAGQGAAKNNSSAGNTQSSSSTTSQQSSADADSPDENTQNQQKESEKSDVPADYKSALRQADTYANTMHMSKAGVYDQLTSEYGGKFSAEAAQYAVDNVKTDWNANALAKAKTYQETMAMSPEAIRDQLTSQAGEKFTPEEADYAIEHLND
;
A
#
# COMPACT_ATOMS: atom_id res chain seq x y z
N MET A 1 -0.21 86.68 30.50
CA MET A 1 0.99 86.10 29.88
C MET A 1 0.74 84.62 29.64
N THR A 2 0.44 84.22 28.40
CA THR A 2 0.55 82.82 27.95
C THR A 2 0.90 82.82 26.47
N ASN A 3 2.00 82.12 26.17
CA ASN A 3 2.77 82.15 24.94
C ASN A 3 2.06 81.51 23.74
N ASN A 4 2.25 82.13 22.57
CA ASN A 4 2.11 81.52 21.25
C ASN A 4 3.23 80.50 21.02
N ASN A 5 2.91 79.33 20.46
CA ASN A 5 3.88 78.60 19.64
C ASN A 5 3.15 77.83 18.52
N PHE A 6 2.98 78.50 17.39
CA PHE A 6 2.48 77.92 16.14
C PHE A 6 3.69 77.26 15.44
N ALA A 7 3.72 75.93 15.41
CA ALA A 7 4.76 75.20 14.67
C ALA A 7 4.46 75.25 13.16
N PRO A 8 5.48 75.44 12.29
CA PRO A 8 5.29 75.39 10.84
C PRO A 8 5.09 73.94 10.36
N GLN A 9 4.02 73.72 9.61
CA GLN A 9 3.75 72.45 8.91
C GLN A 9 4.77 72.26 7.78
N GLN A 10 5.45 71.10 7.75
CA GLN A 10 6.37 70.75 6.67
C GLN A 10 5.62 70.25 5.42
N PRO A 11 6.13 70.50 4.21
CA PRO A 11 5.51 69.99 2.99
C PRO A 11 5.68 68.46 2.88
N VAL A 12 4.57 67.76 2.65
CA VAL A 12 4.56 66.31 2.38
C VAL A 12 5.28 66.01 1.05
N GLN A 13 6.24 65.11 1.08
CA GLN A 13 6.95 64.66 -0.13
C GLN A 13 6.12 63.60 -0.89
N PRO A 14 6.13 63.58 -2.24
CA PRO A 14 5.45 62.56 -3.02
C PRO A 14 6.14 61.20 -2.84
N THR A 15 5.38 60.20 -2.41
CA THR A 15 5.86 58.83 -2.22
C THR A 15 6.10 58.17 -3.58
N SER A 16 7.37 57.88 -3.91
CA SER A 16 7.76 57.05 -5.05
C SER A 16 7.29 55.61 -4.83
N GLN A 17 6.24 55.18 -5.52
CA GLN A 17 5.78 53.78 -5.50
C GLN A 17 6.78 52.91 -6.27
N GLN A 18 7.39 51.94 -5.59
CA GLN A 18 8.17 50.86 -6.21
C GLN A 18 7.21 49.88 -6.92
N PRO A 19 7.54 49.31 -8.09
CA PRO A 19 6.69 48.33 -8.75
C PRO A 19 6.57 47.06 -7.89
N ILE A 20 5.33 46.64 -7.67
CA ILE A 20 4.96 45.42 -6.93
C ILE A 20 5.53 44.21 -7.68
N GLN A 21 6.52 43.55 -7.09
CA GLN A 21 6.99 42.25 -7.57
C GLN A 21 5.95 41.18 -7.21
N PRO A 22 5.56 40.27 -8.12
CA PRO A 22 4.68 39.16 -7.79
C PRO A 22 5.38 38.23 -6.77
N PRO A 23 4.65 37.63 -5.81
CA PRO A 23 5.23 36.77 -4.80
C PRO A 23 5.91 35.56 -5.45
N ALA A 24 7.15 35.30 -5.01
CA ALA A 24 7.97 34.17 -5.42
C ALA A 24 7.23 32.83 -5.23
N GLN A 25 7.28 31.99 -6.26
CA GLN A 25 6.70 30.65 -6.24
C GLN A 25 7.43 29.76 -5.22
N HIS A 26 6.71 29.30 -4.21
CA HIS A 26 7.18 28.24 -3.32
C HIS A 26 7.17 26.90 -4.08
N SER A 27 8.36 26.37 -4.35
CA SER A 27 8.53 24.96 -4.72
C SER A 27 8.06 24.08 -3.55
N LYS A 28 7.01 23.29 -3.79
CA LYS A 28 6.52 22.31 -2.81
C LYS A 28 7.55 21.20 -2.68
N ASN A 29 8.37 21.27 -1.64
CA ASN A 29 9.19 20.14 -1.18
C ASN A 29 8.27 18.93 -0.90
N LYS A 30 8.51 17.81 -1.58
CA LYS A 30 7.87 16.53 -1.26
C LYS A 30 8.27 16.14 0.15
N LYS A 31 7.31 16.18 1.08
CA LYS A 31 7.55 15.80 2.47
C LYS A 31 7.76 14.29 2.52
N SER A 32 8.98 13.88 2.87
CA SER A 32 9.33 12.47 3.13
C SER A 32 8.45 11.92 4.25
N LEU A 33 7.72 10.84 3.94
CA LEU A 33 6.73 10.19 4.81
C LEU A 33 7.35 9.42 5.99
N TRP A 34 8.68 9.48 6.18
CA TRP A 34 9.41 8.73 7.22
C TRP A 34 9.44 9.42 8.60
N LYS A 35 8.72 10.54 8.77
CA LYS A 35 8.64 11.29 10.03
C LYS A 35 7.31 11.09 10.75
N ARG A 36 6.85 9.84 10.91
CA ARG A 36 5.73 9.57 11.82
C ARG A 36 6.10 8.40 12.73
N TRP A 37 6.18 8.70 14.03
CA TRP A 37 6.60 7.80 15.10
C TRP A 37 5.81 6.47 15.13
N TRP A 38 4.57 6.47 14.64
CA TRP A 38 3.73 5.28 14.50
C TRP A 38 4.23 4.24 13.47
N PHE A 39 5.09 4.62 12.52
CA PHE A 39 5.67 3.72 11.50
C PHE A 39 6.70 2.76 12.12
N TRP A 40 7.40 3.21 13.17
CA TRP A 40 8.29 2.34 13.95
C TRP A 40 7.52 1.39 14.87
N LEU A 41 6.33 1.77 15.36
CA LEU A 41 5.52 0.89 16.21
C LEU A 41 5.01 -0.35 15.45
N ILE A 42 4.61 -0.21 14.19
CA ILE A 42 4.13 -1.34 13.37
C ILE A 42 5.28 -2.30 13.01
N ILE A 43 6.46 -1.76 12.63
CA ILE A 43 7.65 -2.59 12.34
C ILE A 43 8.11 -3.35 13.59
N ILE A 44 8.13 -2.71 14.76
CA ILE A 44 8.51 -3.37 16.02
C ILE A 44 7.52 -4.48 16.39
N LEU A 45 6.21 -4.29 16.18
CA LEU A 45 5.19 -5.28 16.49
C LEU A 45 5.32 -6.54 15.59
N VAL A 46 5.63 -6.36 14.30
CA VAL A 46 5.88 -7.48 13.37
C VAL A 46 7.19 -8.22 13.69
N VAL A 47 8.24 -7.53 14.13
CA VAL A 47 9.52 -8.18 14.51
C VAL A 47 9.41 -8.92 15.85
N PHE A 48 8.65 -8.41 16.83
CA PHE A 48 8.44 -9.08 18.12
C PHE A 48 7.59 -10.36 18.01
N ALA A 49 6.69 -10.46 17.02
CA ALA A 49 5.90 -11.67 16.79
C ALA A 49 6.73 -12.85 16.25
N ILE A 50 7.91 -12.60 15.64
CA ILE A 50 8.78 -13.64 15.06
C ILE A 50 9.89 -14.10 16.04
N ALA A 51 10.24 -13.29 17.03
CA ALA A 51 11.32 -13.59 17.99
C ALA A 51 10.85 -14.16 19.35
N GLY A 52 9.56 -14.48 19.50
CA GLY A 52 8.93 -14.72 20.80
C GLY A 52 8.27 -16.08 21.00
N GLN A 53 8.87 -17.20 20.57
CA GLN A 53 8.46 -18.51 21.08
C GLN A 53 9.61 -19.54 21.06
N GLY A 54 10.53 -19.39 22.01
CA GLY A 54 11.45 -20.44 22.43
C GLY A 54 11.13 -20.88 23.86
N ALA A 55 10.45 -22.03 24.01
CA ALA A 55 10.59 -22.92 25.17
C ALA A 55 9.79 -24.22 24.99
N ALA A 56 10.51 -25.33 25.19
CA ALA A 56 10.05 -26.70 25.51
C ALA A 56 9.50 -27.60 24.39
N LYS A 57 10.43 -28.30 23.70
CA LYS A 57 10.21 -29.71 23.33
C LYS A 57 11.52 -30.49 23.44
N ASN A 58 11.68 -31.21 24.55
CA ASN A 58 12.70 -32.25 24.69
C ASN A 58 12.18 -33.51 23.98
N ASN A 59 12.92 -34.01 23.00
CA ASN A 59 12.82 -35.41 22.60
C ASN A 59 14.21 -35.96 22.31
N SER A 60 14.43 -37.12 22.89
CA SER A 60 15.68 -37.84 22.98
C SER A 60 16.08 -38.53 21.68
N SER A 61 17.39 -38.74 21.59
CA SER A 61 18.04 -39.97 21.15
C SER A 61 18.56 -40.04 19.71
N ALA A 62 19.87 -40.23 19.67
CA ALA A 62 20.70 -40.92 18.66
C ALA A 62 20.70 -40.29 17.26
N GLY A 63 21.83 -39.93 16.67
CA GLY A 63 23.21 -40.27 16.92
C GLY A 63 23.93 -40.34 15.57
N ASN A 64 25.20 -39.92 15.58
CA ASN A 64 26.28 -40.37 14.69
C ASN A 64 26.65 -39.57 13.42
N THR A 65 27.91 -39.09 13.47
CA THR A 65 28.96 -39.12 12.42
C THR A 65 29.11 -37.98 11.41
N GLN A 66 29.88 -36.97 11.84
CA GLN A 66 31.19 -36.52 11.30
C GLN A 66 31.72 -37.06 9.95
N SER A 67 32.00 -36.15 9.01
CA SER A 67 33.25 -36.00 8.20
C SER A 67 33.03 -34.88 7.15
N SER A 68 33.80 -33.78 7.12
CA SER A 68 35.11 -33.60 6.45
C SER A 68 35.03 -33.93 4.94
N SER A 69 35.41 -33.12 3.94
CA SER A 69 36.30 -31.96 3.83
C SER A 69 36.33 -31.43 2.36
N SER A 70 36.39 -30.10 2.19
CA SER A 70 37.30 -29.31 1.31
C SER A 70 37.30 -29.35 -0.26
N THR A 71 37.31 -28.12 -0.83
CA THR A 71 38.18 -27.58 -1.95
C THR A 71 37.56 -27.29 -3.34
N THR A 72 37.17 -26.01 -3.55
CA THR A 72 37.75 -24.98 -4.47
C THR A 72 37.91 -25.18 -6.02
N SER A 73 37.15 -24.34 -6.77
CA SER A 73 37.54 -23.43 -7.90
C SER A 73 37.26 -23.71 -9.40
N GLN A 74 36.96 -22.57 -10.09
CA GLN A 74 37.03 -22.17 -11.54
C GLN A 74 35.78 -22.45 -12.39
N GLN A 75 35.00 -21.53 -13.00
CA GLN A 75 35.11 -20.23 -13.71
C GLN A 75 35.44 -20.29 -15.24
N SER A 76 34.53 -19.64 -16.03
CA SER A 76 34.57 -19.19 -17.44
C SER A 76 34.26 -20.23 -18.55
N SER A 77 33.64 -19.98 -19.71
CA SER A 77 32.78 -18.92 -20.32
C SER A 77 32.36 -19.45 -21.73
N ALA A 78 31.22 -18.98 -22.27
CA ALA A 78 30.75 -18.82 -23.69
C ALA A 78 31.38 -19.66 -24.85
N ASP A 79 30.68 -20.14 -25.89
CA ASP A 79 29.66 -19.49 -26.73
C ASP A 79 29.02 -20.50 -27.72
N ALA A 80 27.85 -20.12 -28.23
CA ALA A 80 27.08 -20.52 -29.42
C ALA A 80 27.23 -21.90 -30.12
N ASP A 81 26.12 -22.63 -30.20
CA ASP A 81 25.66 -23.23 -31.47
C ASP A 81 24.12 -23.29 -31.51
N SER A 82 23.54 -22.98 -32.67
CA SER A 82 22.10 -22.92 -32.93
C SER A 82 21.48 -24.32 -33.02
N PRO A 83 20.15 -24.42 -32.83
CA PRO A 83 19.39 -24.92 -33.96
C PRO A 83 18.08 -24.17 -34.23
N ASP A 84 17.79 -24.13 -35.53
CA ASP A 84 16.53 -23.84 -36.19
C ASP A 84 15.39 -24.73 -35.64
N GLU A 85 14.31 -24.11 -35.15
CA GLU A 85 12.99 -24.75 -35.08
C GLU A 85 11.86 -23.71 -35.18
N ASN A 86 11.17 -23.76 -36.32
CA ASN A 86 9.80 -24.25 -36.40
C ASN A 86 8.68 -23.49 -35.65
N THR A 87 7.90 -22.83 -36.50
CA THR A 87 6.44 -22.64 -36.50
C THR A 87 5.69 -21.82 -35.45
N GLN A 88 4.85 -20.97 -36.05
CA GLN A 88 3.46 -20.70 -35.69
C GLN A 88 3.22 -20.19 -34.27
N ASN A 89 2.92 -18.90 -34.20
CA ASN A 89 1.87 -18.46 -33.30
C ASN A 89 0.94 -17.46 -34.00
N GLN A 90 0.18 -17.99 -34.95
CA GLN A 90 -1.13 -17.48 -35.32
C GLN A 90 -2.14 -18.56 -34.96
N GLN A 91 -2.72 -18.47 -33.76
CA GLN A 91 -4.04 -19.02 -33.51
C GLN A 91 -4.71 -18.23 -32.39
N LYS A 92 -5.38 -17.17 -32.83
CA LYS A 92 -6.54 -16.60 -32.16
C LYS A 92 -7.75 -17.38 -32.66
N GLU A 93 -8.69 -17.64 -31.73
CA GLU A 93 -10.10 -18.03 -31.92
C GLU A 93 -10.47 -19.50 -31.55
N SER A 94 -11.22 -19.60 -30.44
CA SER A 94 -12.22 -20.62 -30.10
C SER A 94 -11.77 -22.00 -29.61
N GLU A 95 -11.29 -22.07 -28.37
CA GLU A 95 -11.48 -23.26 -27.52
C GLU A 95 -12.29 -22.90 -26.27
N LYS A 96 -13.14 -23.82 -25.81
CA LYS A 96 -13.95 -23.70 -24.59
C LYS A 96 -13.10 -23.12 -23.47
N SER A 97 -13.56 -22.00 -22.89
CA SER A 97 -12.88 -21.21 -21.88
C SER A 97 -12.68 -21.99 -20.57
N ASP A 98 -11.67 -22.87 -20.50
CA ASP A 98 -11.21 -23.34 -19.21
C ASP A 98 -10.31 -22.27 -18.60
N VAL A 99 -10.79 -21.67 -17.52
CA VAL A 99 -10.04 -20.67 -16.76
C VAL A 99 -8.77 -21.34 -16.21
N PRO A 100 -7.57 -20.76 -16.43
CA PRO A 100 -6.32 -21.36 -15.96
C PRO A 100 -6.32 -21.66 -14.45
N ALA A 101 -5.57 -22.68 -14.03
CA ALA A 101 -5.50 -23.08 -12.62
C ALA A 101 -5.09 -21.93 -11.71
N ASP A 102 -4.13 -21.11 -12.12
CA ASP A 102 -3.64 -19.97 -11.34
C ASP A 102 -4.71 -18.88 -11.15
N TYR A 103 -5.63 -18.71 -12.11
CA TYR A 103 -6.73 -17.75 -12.01
C TYR A 103 -7.78 -18.24 -11.00
N LYS A 104 -8.04 -19.55 -10.97
CA LYS A 104 -8.91 -20.19 -9.96
C LYS A 104 -8.29 -20.06 -8.56
N SER A 105 -6.98 -20.24 -8.43
CA SER A 105 -6.24 -20.05 -7.18
C SER A 105 -6.27 -18.58 -6.72
N ALA A 106 -6.01 -17.63 -7.62
CA ALA A 106 -6.09 -16.21 -7.33
C ALA A 106 -7.50 -15.82 -6.86
N LEU A 107 -8.55 -16.33 -7.51
CA LEU A 107 -9.94 -16.10 -7.10
C LEU A 107 -10.24 -16.62 -5.69
N ARG A 108 -9.74 -17.81 -5.32
CA ARG A 108 -9.90 -18.33 -3.95
C ARG A 108 -9.19 -17.48 -2.90
N GLN A 109 -7.99 -16.98 -3.22
CA GLN A 109 -7.26 -16.10 -2.32
C GLN A 109 -7.90 -14.72 -2.23
N ALA A 110 -8.43 -14.19 -3.34
CA ALA A 110 -9.22 -12.97 -3.37
C ALA A 110 -10.47 -13.07 -2.48
N ASP A 111 -11.16 -14.21 -2.51
CA ASP A 111 -12.30 -14.48 -1.63
C ASP A 111 -11.91 -14.39 -0.15
N THR A 112 -10.76 -14.96 0.23
CA THR A 112 -10.25 -14.84 1.61
C THR A 112 -9.97 -13.39 1.97
N TYR A 113 -9.23 -12.66 1.13
CA TYR A 113 -8.88 -11.26 1.41
C TYR A 113 -10.10 -10.33 1.44
N ALA A 114 -11.03 -10.50 0.51
CA ALA A 114 -12.24 -9.68 0.47
C ALA A 114 -13.19 -10.05 1.62
N ASN A 115 -13.61 -11.32 1.71
CA ASN A 115 -14.72 -11.72 2.57
C ASN A 115 -14.31 -12.02 4.02
N THR A 116 -13.05 -12.39 4.28
CA THR A 116 -12.56 -12.64 5.65
C THR A 116 -11.79 -11.45 6.22
N MET A 117 -11.01 -10.75 5.39
CA MET A 117 -10.18 -9.62 5.85
C MET A 117 -10.79 -8.25 5.52
N HIS A 118 -11.95 -8.21 4.86
CA HIS A 118 -12.69 -6.99 4.50
C HIS A 118 -11.83 -5.97 3.76
N MET A 119 -10.93 -6.45 2.89
CA MET A 119 -10.06 -5.58 2.11
C MET A 119 -10.86 -4.90 0.99
N SER A 120 -10.39 -3.73 0.53
CA SER A 120 -10.91 -3.09 -0.67
C SER A 120 -10.53 -3.87 -1.93
N LYS A 121 -11.22 -3.62 -3.04
CA LYS A 121 -10.89 -4.22 -4.34
C LYS A 121 -9.43 -3.96 -4.74
N ALA A 122 -8.97 -2.72 -4.56
CA ALA A 122 -7.59 -2.34 -4.85
C ALA A 122 -6.59 -3.02 -3.90
N GLY A 123 -6.91 -3.09 -2.60
CA GLY A 123 -6.09 -3.80 -1.62
C GLY A 123 -5.95 -5.29 -1.93
N VAL A 124 -7.03 -5.95 -2.33
CA VAL A 124 -7.00 -7.37 -2.74
C VAL A 124 -6.10 -7.55 -3.96
N TYR A 125 -6.23 -6.71 -4.99
CA TYR A 125 -5.37 -6.76 -6.16
C TYR A 125 -3.87 -6.62 -5.80
N ASP A 126 -3.54 -5.66 -4.94
CA ASP A 126 -2.17 -5.45 -4.47
C ASP A 126 -1.62 -6.66 -3.72
N GLN A 127 -2.43 -7.30 -2.85
CA GLN A 127 -2.00 -8.50 -2.14
C GLN A 127 -1.79 -9.69 -3.07
N LEU A 128 -2.65 -9.86 -4.07
CA LEU A 128 -2.51 -10.95 -5.04
C LEU A 128 -1.25 -10.79 -5.90
N THR A 129 -0.89 -9.55 -6.26
CA THR A 129 0.28 -9.26 -7.10
C THR A 129 1.59 -9.06 -6.32
N SER A 130 1.51 -8.85 -5.00
CA SER A 130 2.67 -8.61 -4.14
C SER A 130 3.66 -9.79 -4.14
N GLU A 131 4.95 -9.46 -4.20
CA GLU A 131 6.06 -10.42 -4.02
C GLU A 131 6.05 -11.12 -2.66
N TYR A 132 5.37 -10.56 -1.67
CA TYR A 132 5.21 -11.12 -0.33
C TYR A 132 3.80 -11.69 -0.08
N GLY A 133 2.90 -11.57 -1.05
CA GLY A 133 1.52 -12.05 -0.98
C GLY A 133 1.30 -13.23 -1.92
N GLY A 134 0.33 -13.10 -2.83
CA GLY A 134 -0.07 -14.15 -3.76
C GLY A 134 0.92 -14.41 -4.91
N LYS A 135 1.75 -13.42 -5.27
CA LYS A 135 2.69 -13.48 -6.41
C LYS A 135 2.05 -13.92 -7.74
N PHE A 136 0.76 -13.68 -7.90
CA PHE A 136 0.04 -13.95 -9.14
C PHE A 136 0.40 -12.90 -10.21
N SER A 137 0.20 -13.26 -11.48
CA SER A 137 0.28 -12.26 -12.55
C SER A 137 -0.82 -11.20 -12.40
N ALA A 138 -0.59 -10.03 -13.00
CA ALA A 138 -1.57 -8.95 -13.00
C ALA A 138 -2.92 -9.41 -13.59
N GLU A 139 -2.90 -10.24 -14.62
CA GLU A 139 -4.10 -10.74 -15.29
C GLU A 139 -4.90 -11.72 -14.42
N ALA A 140 -4.21 -12.61 -13.70
CA ALA A 140 -4.86 -13.54 -12.77
C ALA A 140 -5.45 -12.79 -11.56
N ALA A 141 -4.74 -11.79 -11.04
CA ALA A 141 -5.23 -10.93 -9.96
C ALA A 141 -6.42 -10.08 -10.42
N GLN A 142 -6.37 -9.50 -11.62
CA GLN A 142 -7.47 -8.74 -12.19
C GLN A 142 -8.70 -9.61 -12.38
N TYR A 143 -8.53 -10.80 -12.97
CA TYR A 143 -9.60 -11.77 -13.08
C TYR A 143 -10.21 -12.10 -11.71
N ALA A 144 -9.38 -12.31 -10.69
CA ALA A 144 -9.85 -12.63 -9.35
C ALA A 144 -10.70 -11.51 -8.74
N VAL A 145 -10.25 -10.26 -8.77
CA VAL A 145 -11.00 -9.13 -8.19
C VAL A 145 -12.25 -8.76 -8.99
N ASP A 146 -12.32 -9.12 -10.28
CA ASP A 146 -13.51 -8.93 -11.10
C ASP A 146 -14.56 -10.03 -10.91
N ASN A 147 -14.13 -11.23 -10.48
CA ASN A 147 -15.01 -12.39 -10.37
C ASN A 147 -15.36 -12.78 -8.93
N VAL A 148 -14.61 -12.29 -7.93
CA VAL A 148 -14.91 -12.53 -6.52
C VAL A 148 -16.31 -12.01 -6.19
N LYS A 149 -17.09 -12.82 -5.47
CA LYS A 149 -18.43 -12.46 -5.02
C LYS A 149 -18.30 -11.88 -3.62
N THR A 150 -18.37 -10.56 -3.53
CA THR A 150 -18.24 -9.83 -2.28
C THR A 150 -19.03 -8.53 -2.38
N ASP A 151 -19.42 -8.01 -1.22
CA ASP A 151 -20.01 -6.69 -1.09
C ASP A 151 -18.92 -5.73 -0.60
N TRP A 152 -18.43 -4.88 -1.50
CA TRP A 152 -17.35 -3.95 -1.19
C TRP A 152 -17.79 -2.84 -0.23
N ASN A 153 -19.06 -2.45 -0.25
CA ASN A 153 -19.63 -1.51 0.70
C ASN A 153 -19.66 -2.12 2.12
N ALA A 154 -20.04 -3.41 2.22
CA ALA A 154 -19.99 -4.13 3.48
C ALA A 154 -18.54 -4.27 4.01
N ASN A 155 -17.56 -4.51 3.13
CA ASN A 155 -16.16 -4.56 3.52
C ASN A 155 -15.66 -3.20 4.05
N ALA A 156 -16.00 -2.10 3.38
CA ALA A 156 -15.68 -0.75 3.84
C ALA A 156 -16.30 -0.48 5.22
N LEU A 157 -17.57 -0.84 5.42
CA LEU A 157 -18.26 -0.71 6.71
C LEU A 157 -17.60 -1.54 7.81
N ALA A 158 -17.21 -2.79 7.53
CA ALA A 158 -16.53 -3.65 8.50
C ALA A 158 -15.18 -3.06 8.95
N LYS A 159 -14.42 -2.50 8.00
CA LYS A 159 -13.18 -1.77 8.29
C LYS A 159 -13.43 -0.48 9.08
N ALA A 160 -14.48 0.27 8.72
CA ALA A 160 -14.89 1.47 9.43
C ALA A 160 -15.22 1.20 10.90
N LYS A 161 -16.04 0.16 11.17
CA LYS A 161 -16.37 -0.30 12.51
C LYS A 161 -15.12 -0.73 13.28
N THR A 162 -14.23 -1.49 12.64
CA THR A 162 -12.94 -1.87 13.25
C THR A 162 -12.13 -0.65 13.69
N TYR A 163 -12.01 0.37 12.84
CA TYR A 163 -11.28 1.60 13.18
C TYR A 163 -11.97 2.41 14.30
N GLN A 164 -13.30 2.47 14.28
CA GLN A 164 -14.06 3.12 15.33
C GLN A 164 -13.87 2.42 16.69
N GLU A 165 -14.01 1.10 16.73
CA GLU A 165 -13.97 0.30 17.96
C GLU A 165 -12.56 0.17 18.54
N THR A 166 -11.57 -0.09 17.68
CA THR A 166 -10.20 -0.44 18.15
C THR A 166 -9.29 0.76 18.25
N MET A 167 -9.54 1.83 17.49
CA MET A 167 -8.69 3.02 17.43
C MET A 167 -9.41 4.30 17.86
N ALA A 168 -10.70 4.23 18.21
CA ALA A 168 -11.52 5.38 18.62
C ALA A 168 -11.44 6.55 17.61
N MET A 169 -11.33 6.23 16.31
CA MET A 169 -11.22 7.23 15.25
C MET A 169 -12.57 7.93 15.02
N SER A 170 -12.52 9.22 14.67
CA SER A 170 -13.71 9.97 14.25
C SER A 170 -14.18 9.53 12.86
N PRO A 171 -15.47 9.73 12.50
CA PRO A 171 -15.98 9.36 11.17
C PRO A 171 -15.16 9.95 10.01
N GLU A 172 -14.78 11.22 10.07
CA GLU A 172 -13.92 11.85 9.04
C GLU A 172 -12.53 11.21 8.95
N ALA A 173 -11.91 10.89 10.10
CA ALA A 173 -10.61 10.22 10.09
C ALA A 173 -10.70 8.79 9.54
N ILE A 174 -11.82 8.10 9.79
CA ILE A 174 -12.10 6.79 9.22
C ILE A 174 -12.26 6.91 7.70
N ARG A 175 -13.04 7.88 7.21
CA ARG A 175 -13.22 8.14 5.77
C ARG A 175 -11.89 8.38 5.06
N ASP A 176 -11.03 9.24 5.63
CA ASP A 176 -9.70 9.50 5.11
C ASP A 176 -8.82 8.24 5.10
N GLN A 177 -8.92 7.42 6.14
CA GLN A 177 -8.16 6.17 6.24
C GLN A 177 -8.62 5.11 5.24
N LEU A 178 -9.94 4.99 5.04
CA LEU A 178 -10.52 4.06 4.07
C LEU A 178 -10.09 4.42 2.64
N THR A 179 -10.07 5.70 2.29
CA THR A 179 -9.72 6.18 0.94
C THR A 179 -8.21 6.39 0.72
N SER A 180 -7.42 6.37 1.80
CA SER A 180 -5.98 6.62 1.73
C SER A 180 -5.26 5.61 0.84
N GLN A 181 -4.38 6.11 -0.02
CA GLN A 181 -3.49 5.31 -0.87
C GLN A 181 -2.48 4.46 -0.07
N ALA A 182 -2.21 4.82 1.18
CA ALA A 182 -1.38 4.02 2.09
C ALA A 182 -2.22 3.25 3.13
N GLY A 183 -3.53 3.46 3.12
CA GLY A 183 -4.51 2.79 3.99
C GLY A 183 -5.22 1.69 3.23
N GLU A 184 -6.55 1.76 3.23
CA GLU A 184 -7.37 0.66 2.71
C GLU A 184 -7.67 0.77 1.22
N LYS A 185 -7.52 1.94 0.59
CA LYS A 185 -7.80 2.15 -0.85
C LYS A 185 -9.23 1.81 -1.30
N PHE A 186 -10.21 1.95 -0.42
CA PHE A 186 -11.61 1.97 -0.84
C PHE A 186 -11.88 3.17 -1.76
N THR A 187 -12.89 3.02 -2.62
CA THR A 187 -13.41 4.14 -3.38
C THR A 187 -14.04 5.18 -2.45
N PRO A 188 -14.11 6.46 -2.87
CA PRO A 188 -14.84 7.48 -2.10
C PRO A 188 -16.27 7.06 -1.78
N GLU A 189 -16.96 6.44 -2.74
CA GLU A 189 -18.36 6.03 -2.58
C GLU A 189 -18.53 4.91 -1.55
N GLU A 190 -17.64 3.91 -1.53
CA GLU A 190 -17.64 2.85 -0.52
C GLU A 190 -17.33 3.40 0.88
N ALA A 191 -16.41 4.36 0.97
CA ALA A 191 -16.10 5.03 2.24
C ALA A 191 -17.26 5.89 2.72
N ASP A 192 -17.93 6.63 1.83
CA ASP A 192 -19.11 7.43 2.14
C ASP A 192 -20.25 6.54 2.65
N TYR A 193 -20.51 5.42 1.98
CA TYR A 193 -21.47 4.40 2.44
C TYR A 193 -21.12 3.91 3.85
N ALA A 194 -19.85 3.57 4.09
CA ALA A 194 -19.40 3.06 5.38
C ALA A 194 -19.60 4.07 6.52
N ILE A 195 -19.42 5.37 6.26
CA ILE A 195 -19.65 6.42 7.25
C ILE A 195 -21.15 6.64 7.51
N GLU A 196 -21.96 6.63 6.46
CA GLU A 196 -23.42 6.78 6.56
C GLU A 196 -24.05 5.70 7.45
N HIS A 197 -23.55 4.46 7.35
CA HIS A 197 -24.08 3.30 8.06
C HIS A 197 -23.27 2.91 9.31
N LEU A 198 -22.35 3.77 9.76
CA LEU A 198 -21.36 3.42 10.78
C LEU A 198 -22.01 3.06 12.14
N ASN A 199 -23.13 3.70 12.47
CA ASN A 199 -23.81 3.57 13.77
C ASN A 199 -25.22 2.98 13.65
N ASP A 200 -25.51 2.29 12.55
CA ASP A 200 -26.76 1.54 12.37
C ASP A 200 -26.85 0.29 13.26
#